data_AF-B7Q8D1-F1
#
_entry.id   AF-B7Q8D1-F1
#
_cell.length_a   1.000
_cell.length_b   1.000
_cell.length_c   1.000
_cell.angle_alpha   90.00
_cell.angle_beta   90.00
_cell.angle_gamma   90.00
#
_symmetry.space_group_name_H-M   'P 1'
#
loop_
_entity.id
_entity.type
_entity.pdbx_description
1 polymer ?
#
loop_
_entity_poly.entity_id
_entity_poly.type
_entity_poly.pdbx_seq_one_letter_code
_entity_poly.pdbx_strand_id
1 'polypeptide(L)'
;LIFSDVRDIDLFSAGISERSVPGGVVGPTFACILGHMFQRLRFGDRFWFEHKDQAGSFTSAQLREIRKTSMARLICDNSDNIRLIQRDVFRPAGPG
;
A
#
# COMPACT_ATOMS: atom_id res chain seq x y z
N LEU A 1 33.37 -10.50 6.77
CA LEU A 1 32.01 -10.35 6.20
C LEU A 1 31.22 -11.60 6.58
N ILE A 2 29.90 -11.49 6.77
CA ILE A 2 29.05 -12.62 7.17
C ILE A 2 28.88 -13.63 6.02
N PHE A 3 28.84 -13.16 4.77
CA PHE A 3 28.77 -13.99 3.57
C PHE A 3 30.09 -13.94 2.78
N SER A 4 30.46 -15.07 2.17
CA SER A 4 31.67 -15.20 1.34
C SER A 4 31.41 -14.90 -0.14
N ASP A 5 30.21 -15.18 -0.64
CA ASP A 5 29.74 -14.87 -2.00
C ASP A 5 28.41 -14.09 -1.94
N VAL A 6 28.19 -13.21 -2.91
CA VAL A 6 26.94 -12.43 -3.00
C VAL A 6 25.71 -13.29 -3.26
N ARG A 7 25.88 -14.47 -3.86
CA ARG A 7 24.81 -15.42 -4.15
C ARG A 7 24.30 -16.15 -2.90
N ASP A 8 25.06 -16.08 -1.81
CA ASP A 8 24.68 -16.68 -0.53
C ASP A 8 23.85 -15.71 0.34
N ILE A 9 23.66 -14.46 -0.10
CA ILE A 9 22.89 -13.47 0.64
C ILE A 9 21.40 -13.76 0.46
N ASP A 10 20.69 -13.98 1.57
CA ASP A 10 19.23 -14.14 1.55
C ASP A 10 18.53 -12.95 0.90
N LEU A 11 17.50 -13.23 0.10
CA LEU A 11 16.71 -12.20 -0.60
C LEU A 11 16.23 -11.10 0.33
N PHE A 12 15.78 -11.44 1.54
CA PHE A 12 15.29 -10.45 2.49
C PHE A 12 16.40 -9.50 2.94
N SER A 13 17.51 -10.07 3.39
CA SER A 13 18.71 -9.34 3.82
C SER A 13 19.23 -8.43 2.71
N ALA A 14 19.32 -8.92 1.47
CA ALA A 14 19.72 -8.13 0.32
C ALA A 14 18.71 -7.01 0.02
N GLY A 15 17.42 -7.35 -0.07
CA GLY A 15 16.36 -6.43 -0.49
C GLY A 15 16.11 -5.26 0.47
N ILE A 16 16.20 -5.48 1.79
CA ILE A 16 16.11 -4.37 2.76
C ILE A 16 17.36 -3.50 2.82
N SER A 17 18.50 -4.03 2.34
CA SER A 17 19.78 -3.31 2.33
C SER A 17 19.95 -2.40 1.11
N GLU A 18 19.07 -2.50 0.11
CA GLU A 18 19.08 -1.64 -1.06
C GLU A 18 18.65 -0.20 -0.72
N ARG A 19 19.23 0.77 -1.42
CA ARG A 19 18.76 2.17 -1.33
C ARG A 19 17.38 2.30 -1.95
N SER A 20 16.50 3.04 -1.29
CA SER A 20 15.14 3.27 -1.78
C SER A 20 15.12 3.95 -3.15
N VAL A 21 14.15 3.57 -3.98
CA VAL A 21 13.87 4.26 -5.24
C VAL A 21 13.36 5.70 -4.99
N PRO A 22 13.54 6.65 -5.93
CA PRO A 22 13.04 8.01 -5.76
C PRO A 22 11.54 8.06 -5.44
N GLY A 23 11.18 8.69 -4.31
CA GLY A 23 9.79 8.78 -3.84
C GLY A 23 9.21 7.50 -3.23
N GLY A 24 9.99 6.42 -3.14
CA GLY A 24 9.60 5.16 -2.50
C GLY A 24 10.32 4.90 -1.19
N VAL A 25 9.93 3.82 -0.52
CA VAL A 25 10.50 3.38 0.76
C VAL A 25 11.25 2.04 0.68
N VAL A 26 11.28 1.42 -0.51
CA VAL A 26 11.98 0.15 -0.77
C VAL A 26 12.95 0.28 -1.93
N GLY A 27 13.96 -0.59 -1.98
CA GLY A 27 14.90 -0.68 -3.09
C GLY A 27 14.29 -1.26 -4.37
N PRO A 28 15.01 -1.18 -5.51
CA PRO A 28 14.52 -1.60 -6.83
C PRO A 28 14.04 -3.06 -6.88
N THR A 29 14.71 -3.99 -6.18
CA THR A 29 14.32 -5.40 -6.19
C THR A 29 12.96 -5.60 -5.54
N PHE A 30 12.76 -5.04 -4.34
CA PHE A 30 11.47 -5.11 -3.66
C PHE A 30 10.40 -4.25 -4.32
N ALA A 31 10.74 -3.11 -4.93
CA ALA A 31 9.79 -2.35 -5.73
C ALA A 31 9.21 -3.20 -6.89
N CYS A 32 10.06 -3.96 -7.58
CA CYS A 32 9.64 -4.87 -8.65
C CYS A 32 8.74 -6.00 -8.11
N ILE A 33 9.20 -6.72 -7.08
CA ILE A 33 8.46 -7.85 -6.52
C ILE A 33 7.11 -7.41 -5.96
N LEU A 34 7.08 -6.35 -5.16
CA LEU A 34 5.84 -5.81 -4.57
C LEU A 34 4.91 -5.28 -5.67
N GLY A 35 5.44 -4.57 -6.67
CA GLY A 35 4.66 -4.06 -7.79
C GLY A 35 3.91 -5.18 -8.54
N HIS A 36 4.63 -6.25 -8.89
CA HIS A 36 4.01 -7.41 -9.53
C HIS A 36 3.01 -8.13 -8.61
N MET A 37 3.31 -8.26 -7.33
CA MET A 37 2.41 -8.87 -6.35
C MET A 37 1.10 -8.08 -6.23
N PHE A 38 1.16 -6.77 -6.01
CA PHE A 38 -0.02 -5.90 -5.89
C PHE A 38 -0.82 -5.85 -7.19
N GLN A 39 -0.16 -5.85 -8.36
CA GLN A 39 -0.84 -5.96 -9.65
C GLN A 39 -1.63 -7.26 -9.74
N ARG A 40 -1.03 -8.41 -9.42
CA ARG A 40 -1.69 -9.72 -9.47
C ARG A 40 -2.85 -9.80 -8.48
N LEU A 41 -2.70 -9.27 -7.27
CA LEU A 41 -3.78 -9.20 -6.28
C LEU A 41 -4.98 -8.41 -6.81
N ARG A 42 -4.74 -7.25 -7.42
CA ARG A 42 -5.80 -6.40 -7.98
C ARG A 42 -6.51 -7.05 -9.17
N PHE A 43 -5.76 -7.46 -10.18
CA PHE A 43 -6.35 -7.93 -11.45
C PHE A 43 -6.78 -9.40 -11.42
N GLY A 44 -6.22 -10.20 -10.51
CA GLY A 44 -6.60 -11.60 -10.31
C GLY A 44 -7.86 -11.78 -9.47
N ASP A 45 -8.33 -10.73 -8.78
CA ASP A 45 -9.53 -10.79 -7.96
C ASP A 45 -10.78 -10.38 -8.75
N ARG A 46 -11.67 -11.34 -8.99
CA ARG A 46 -12.97 -11.09 -9.65
C ARG A 46 -13.82 -10.07 -8.86
N PHE A 47 -13.64 -9.98 -7.55
CA PHE A 47 -14.37 -9.09 -6.65
C PHE A 47 -13.62 -7.79 -6.32
N TRP A 48 -12.51 -7.49 -6.99
CA TRP A 48 -11.85 -6.20 -6.84
C TRP A 48 -12.87 -5.06 -7.04
N PHE A 49 -12.96 -4.16 -6.06
CA PHE A 49 -14.10 -3.24 -5.93
C PHE A 49 -14.31 -2.31 -7.13
N GLU A 50 -13.27 -2.04 -7.94
CA GLU A 50 -13.36 -1.20 -9.13
C GLU A 50 -13.70 -1.96 -10.42
N HIS A 51 -13.74 -3.28 -10.40
CA HIS A 51 -14.15 -4.06 -11.57
C HIS A 51 -15.63 -3.80 -11.89
N LYS A 52 -15.90 -3.58 -13.17
CA LYS A 52 -17.26 -3.41 -13.71
C LYS A 52 -17.74 -4.71 -14.31
N ASP A 53 -19.06 -4.83 -14.44
CA ASP A 53 -19.71 -5.91 -15.18
C ASP A 53 -19.38 -7.31 -14.65
N GLN A 54 -19.01 -7.43 -13.37
CA GLN A 54 -18.82 -8.69 -12.66
C GLN A 54 -19.94 -8.93 -11.66
N ALA A 55 -20.18 -10.21 -11.34
CA ALA A 55 -21.06 -10.57 -10.23
C ALA A 55 -20.48 -10.02 -8.91
N GLY A 56 -21.17 -9.04 -8.31
CA GLY A 56 -20.73 -8.32 -7.11
C GLY A 56 -20.12 -6.94 -7.38
N SER A 57 -20.02 -6.49 -8.63
CA SER A 57 -19.58 -5.13 -8.96
C SER A 57 -20.45 -4.08 -8.29
N PHE A 58 -19.80 -3.08 -7.68
CA PHE A 58 -20.48 -1.92 -7.16
C PHE A 58 -21.07 -1.04 -8.27
N THR A 59 -22.21 -0.41 -8.01
CA THR A 59 -22.75 0.63 -8.88
C THR A 59 -21.83 1.85 -8.90
N SER A 60 -21.93 2.67 -9.97
CA SER A 60 -21.21 3.94 -10.05
C SER A 60 -21.48 4.87 -8.87
N ALA A 61 -22.68 4.82 -8.28
CA ALA A 61 -23.02 5.61 -7.10
C ALA A 61 -22.29 5.10 -5.85
N GLN A 62 -22.29 3.78 -5.61
CA GLN A 62 -21.55 3.18 -4.50
C GLN A 62 -20.04 3.40 -4.62
N LEU A 63 -19.48 3.26 -5.82
CA LEU A 63 -18.05 3.53 -6.07
C LEU A 63 -17.65 4.97 -5.74
N ARG A 64 -18.52 5.95 -6.00
CA ARG A 64 -18.27 7.35 -5.61
C ARG A 64 -18.22 7.51 -4.10
N GLU A 65 -19.05 6.79 -3.34
CA GLU A 65 -19.00 6.83 -1.88
C GLU A 65 -17.78 6.12 -1.32
N ILE A 66 -17.42 4.94 -1.85
CA ILE A 66 -16.22 4.20 -1.45
C ILE A 66 -14.96 5.06 -1.62
N ARG A 67 -14.85 5.80 -2.73
CA ARG A 67 -13.70 6.69 -3.02
C ARG A 67 -13.57 7.89 -2.07
N LYS A 68 -14.60 8.23 -1.28
CA LYS A 68 -14.52 9.26 -0.24
C LYS A 68 -13.88 8.75 1.05
N THR A 69 -13.66 7.44 1.17
CA THR A 69 -13.06 6.83 2.36
C THR A 69 -11.61 7.30 2.52
N SER A 70 -11.22 7.59 3.76
CA SER A 70 -9.84 7.89 4.13
C SER A 70 -9.51 7.18 5.45
N MET A 71 -8.24 6.84 5.65
CA MET A 71 -7.79 6.24 6.91
C MET A 71 -7.99 7.19 8.09
N ALA A 72 -7.84 8.51 7.87
CA ALA A 72 -8.15 9.53 8.86
C ALA A 72 -9.61 9.43 9.35
N ARG A 73 -10.57 9.29 8.41
CA ARG A 73 -11.98 9.14 8.75
C ARG A 73 -12.24 7.82 9.50
N LEU A 74 -11.65 6.71 9.06
CA LEU A 74 -11.79 5.43 9.75
C LEU A 74 -11.34 5.51 11.21
N ILE A 75 -10.22 6.19 11.46
CA ILE A 75 -9.71 6.40 12.82
C ILE A 75 -10.68 7.27 13.63
N CYS A 76 -11.17 8.40 13.09
CA CYS A 76 -12.13 9.26 13.77
C CYS A 76 -13.45 8.56 14.10
N ASP A 77 -14.02 7.83 13.14
CA ASP A 77 -15.33 7.19 13.28
C ASP A 77 -15.29 6.03 14.31
N ASN A 78 -14.11 5.50 14.65
CA ASN A 78 -13.94 4.30 15.49
C ASN A 78 -13.03 4.51 16.72
N SER A 79 -12.71 5.75 17.11
CA SER A 79 -11.88 6.04 18.29
C SER A 79 -12.59 7.01 19.24
N ASP A 80 -12.56 6.72 20.55
CA ASP A 80 -13.38 7.47 21.52
C ASP A 80 -12.97 8.95 21.68
N ASN A 81 -11.67 9.26 21.58
CA ASN A 81 -11.13 10.57 21.98
C ASN A 81 -10.32 11.28 20.88
N ILE A 82 -10.48 10.89 19.61
CA ILE A 82 -9.80 11.55 18.49
C ILE A 82 -10.74 12.60 17.89
N ARG A 83 -10.51 13.88 18.25
CA ARG A 83 -11.29 15.02 17.72
C ARG A 83 -10.64 15.71 16.53
N LEU A 84 -9.32 15.62 16.43
CA LEU A 84 -8.51 16.24 15.38
C LEU A 84 -7.45 15.24 14.93
N ILE A 85 -7.32 15.08 13.61
CA ILE A 85 -6.31 14.23 12.99
C ILE A 85 -5.86 14.85 11.67
N GLN A 86 -4.62 14.62 11.27
CA GLN A 86 -4.13 15.02 9.95
C GLN A 86 -4.87 14.28 8.82
N ARG A 87 -5.05 14.96 7.69
CA ARG A 87 -5.81 14.39 6.56
C ARG A 87 -5.13 13.18 5.94
N ASP A 88 -3.81 13.24 5.80
CA ASP A 88 -2.98 12.15 5.28
C ASP A 88 -2.19 11.52 6.42
N VAL A 89 -2.70 10.42 6.97
CA VAL A 89 -2.10 9.75 8.14
C VAL A 89 -0.84 8.97 7.79
N PHE A 90 -0.51 8.80 6.51
CA PHE A 90 0.71 8.11 6.09
C PHE A 90 1.92 9.03 6.04
N ARG A 91 1.73 10.34 6.23
CA ARG A 91 2.82 11.30 6.37
C ARG A 91 3.20 11.51 7.85
N PRO A 92 4.49 11.77 8.13
CA PRO A 92 4.90 12.20 9.46
C PRO A 92 4.13 13.44 9.90
N ALA A 93 3.77 13.49 11.19
CA ALA A 93 3.18 14.68 11.78
C ALA A 93 4.25 15.78 11.89
N GLY A 94 4.02 16.93 11.26
CA GLY A 94 4.93 18.08 11.31
C GLY A 94 4.82 18.98 10.07
N PRO A 95 5.61 20.08 10.00
CA PRO A 95 5.70 20.87 8.78
C PRO A 95 6.26 19.99 7.65
N GLY A 96 5.52 19.93 6.55
CA GLY A 96 5.87 19.14 5.37
C GLY A 96 7.01 19.73 4.55
#